data_AF-A0A1X2G264-F1
#
_entry.id   AF-A0A1X2G264-F1
#
_cell.length_a   1.000
_cell.length_b   1.000
_cell.length_c   1.000
_cell.angle_alpha   90.00
_cell.angle_beta   90.00
_cell.angle_gamma   90.00
#
_symmetry.space_group_name_H-M   'P 1'
#
loop_
_entity.id
_entity.type
_entity.pdbx_description
1 polymer ?
#
loop_
_entity_poly.entity_id
_entity_poly.type
_entity_poly.pdbx_seq_one_letter_code
_entity_poly.pdbx_strand_id
1 'polypeptide(L)'
;MSSPNMQPTVPPRLPLLSNGAEHLRDLIDNLRHLPVSQQRFIIRPLLATYSMEARLWCLAIELERNDGKLATANSILIKALTMHPEDPYLIYLRDTP
;
A
#
# COMPACT_ATOMS: atom_id res chain seq x y z
N MET A 1 2.55 -21.50 -28.06
CA MET A 1 3.46 -21.84 -26.94
C MET A 1 3.07 -20.92 -25.80
N SER A 2 2.30 -21.41 -24.83
CA SER A 2 1.87 -20.60 -23.69
C SER A 2 2.96 -20.67 -22.62
N SER A 3 3.68 -19.58 -22.43
CA SER A 3 4.63 -19.46 -21.33
C SER A 3 3.85 -19.56 -20.01
N PRO A 4 4.28 -20.40 -19.04
CA PRO A 4 3.69 -20.40 -17.72
C PRO A 4 3.99 -19.05 -17.09
N ASN A 5 2.92 -18.33 -16.72
CA ASN A 5 2.99 -17.05 -16.05
C ASN A 5 3.63 -17.30 -14.67
N MET A 6 4.95 -17.17 -14.56
CA MET A 6 5.66 -17.17 -13.29
C MET A 6 5.29 -15.87 -12.59
N GLN A 7 4.13 -15.87 -11.93
CA GLN A 7 3.82 -14.85 -10.94
C GLN A 7 4.99 -14.81 -9.95
N PRO A 8 5.57 -13.64 -9.65
CA PRO A 8 6.58 -13.56 -8.61
C PRO A 8 5.91 -14.01 -7.30
N THR A 9 6.26 -15.21 -6.84
CA THR A 9 5.78 -15.78 -5.56
C THR A 9 6.34 -15.01 -4.37
N VAL A 10 7.33 -14.14 -4.61
CA VAL A 10 7.98 -13.30 -3.61
C VAL A 10 7.49 -11.87 -3.82
N PRO A 11 6.93 -11.20 -2.80
CA PRO A 11 6.59 -9.80 -2.89
C PRO A 11 7.85 -8.97 -3.21
N PRO A 12 7.75 -7.98 -4.10
CA PRO A 12 8.85 -7.06 -4.34
C PRO A 12 9.17 -6.27 -3.06
N ARG A 13 10.28 -5.53 -3.05
CA ARG A 13 10.60 -4.69 -1.90
C ARG A 13 9.52 -3.62 -1.71
N LEU A 14 9.08 -3.44 -0.46
CA LEU A 14 8.20 -2.34 -0.10
C LEU A 14 8.82 -1.00 -0.52
N PRO A 15 8.04 -0.06 -1.09
CA PRO A 15 8.54 1.25 -1.44
C PRO A 15 9.12 1.95 -0.21
N LEU A 16 10.27 2.60 -0.37
CA LEU A 16 10.85 3.44 0.67
C LEU A 16 10.07 4.75 0.76
N LEU A 17 10.16 5.42 1.90
CA LEU A 17 9.68 6.79 2.01
C LEU A 17 10.68 7.71 1.31
N SER A 18 10.19 8.81 0.75
CA SER A 18 11.07 9.87 0.29
C SER A 18 11.74 10.58 1.48
N ASN A 19 12.86 11.26 1.23
CA ASN A 19 13.54 12.06 2.26
C ASN A 19 12.60 13.08 2.93
N GLY A 20 11.60 13.60 2.22
CA GLY A 20 10.61 14.55 2.75
C GLY A 20 9.54 13.91 3.63
N ALA A 21 9.47 12.58 3.68
CA ALA A 21 8.53 11.79 4.47
C ALA A 21 9.22 10.85 5.47
N GLU A 22 10.55 10.85 5.57
CA GLU A 22 11.30 9.98 6.50
C GLU A 22 10.90 10.20 7.97
N HIS A 23 10.47 11.41 8.35
CA HIS A 23 9.95 11.67 9.71
C HIS A 23 8.69 10.89 10.05
N LEU A 24 7.99 10.34 9.05
CA LEU A 24 6.82 9.48 9.24
C LEU A 24 7.19 8.01 9.45
N ARG A 25 8.45 7.63 9.28
CA ARG A 25 8.89 6.23 9.31
C ARG A 25 8.51 5.54 10.62
N ASP A 26 8.89 6.15 11.75
CA ASP A 26 8.58 5.58 13.07
C ASP A 26 7.07 5.54 13.31
N LEU A 27 6.33 6.56 12.87
CA LEU A 27 4.87 6.55 12.96
C LEU A 27 4.29 5.34 12.22
N ILE A 28 4.67 5.15 10.96
CA ILE A 28 4.19 4.06 10.10
C ILE A 28 4.56 2.69 10.68
N ASP A 29 5.80 2.52 11.13
CA ASP A 29 6.28 1.26 11.69
C ASP A 29 5.53 0.90 12.98
N ASN A 30 5.05 1.91 13.72
CA ASN A 30 4.27 1.72 14.94
C ASN A 30 2.74 1.56 14.72
N LEU A 31 2.21 1.93 13.55
CA LEU A 31 0.76 1.84 13.28
C LEU A 31 0.21 0.42 13.47
N ARG A 32 0.99 -0.61 13.13
CA ARG A 32 0.60 -2.02 13.24
C ARG A 32 0.22 -2.46 14.67
N HIS A 33 0.65 -1.70 15.69
CA HIS A 33 0.35 -1.98 17.09
C HIS A 33 -0.99 -1.40 17.56
N LEU A 34 -1.63 -0.56 16.74
CA LEU A 34 -2.91 0.06 17.04
C LEU A 34 -4.09 -0.78 16.50
N PRO A 35 -5.29 -0.65 17.07
CA PRO A 35 -6.50 -1.20 16.46
C PRO A 35 -6.71 -0.69 15.03
N VAL A 36 -7.29 -1.53 14.16
CA VAL A 36 -7.53 -1.22 12.73
C VAL A 36 -8.30 0.10 12.54
N SER A 37 -9.25 0.41 13.43
CA SER A 37 -9.99 1.69 13.40
C SER A 37 -9.08 2.91 13.59
N GLN A 38 -8.10 2.83 14.49
CA GLN A 38 -7.13 3.90 14.73
C GLN A 38 -6.11 3.98 13.59
N GLN A 39 -5.67 2.84 13.06
CA GLN A 39 -4.80 2.81 11.87
C GLN A 39 -5.44 3.55 10.70
N ARG A 40 -6.71 3.26 10.38
CA ARG A 40 -7.47 3.99 9.35
C ARG A 40 -7.55 5.48 9.61
N PHE A 41 -7.86 5.84 10.86
CA PHE A 41 -8.01 7.24 11.25
C PHE A 41 -6.73 8.04 11.00
N ILE A 42 -5.56 7.42 11.21
CA ILE A 42 -4.26 8.05 10.99
C ILE A 42 -3.83 7.98 9.51
N ILE A 43 -4.01 6.85 8.83
CA ILE A 43 -3.58 6.66 7.43
C ILE A 43 -4.36 7.59 6.48
N ARG A 44 -5.66 7.79 6.72
CA ARG A 44 -6.51 8.62 5.84
C ARG A 44 -5.97 10.04 5.62
N PRO A 45 -5.65 10.84 6.66
CA PRO A 45 -5.05 12.16 6.46
C PRO A 45 -3.62 12.07 5.89
N LEU A 46 -2.83 11.06 6.27
CA LEU A 46 -1.48 10.88 5.70
C LEU A 46 -1.52 10.68 4.19
N LEU A 47 -2.46 9.87 3.67
CA LEU A 47 -2.65 9.70 2.21
C LEU A 47 -3.05 11.00 1.50
N ALA A 48 -3.80 11.87 2.17
CA ALA A 48 -4.19 13.16 1.61
C ALA A 48 -3.03 14.16 1.57
N THR A 49 -2.16 14.15 2.58
CA THR A 49 -1.02 15.07 2.70
C THR A 49 0.21 14.58 1.92
N TYR A 50 0.43 13.27 1.88
CA TYR A 50 1.62 12.62 1.32
C TYR A 50 1.22 11.65 0.21
N SER A 51 0.36 12.08 -0.72
CA SER A 51 -0.16 11.23 -1.80
C SER A 51 0.92 10.70 -2.75
N MET A 52 2.10 11.34 -2.77
CA MET A 52 3.26 10.90 -3.54
C MET A 52 4.03 9.74 -2.90
N GLU A 53 3.71 9.35 -1.66
CA GLU A 53 4.40 8.26 -0.98
C GLU A 53 3.71 6.92 -1.25
N ALA A 54 4.22 6.16 -2.22
CA ALA A 54 3.69 4.83 -2.59
C ALA A 54 3.55 3.89 -1.36
N ARG A 55 4.49 3.98 -0.40
CA ARG A 55 4.45 3.19 0.84
C ARG A 55 3.15 3.36 1.64
N LEU A 56 2.59 4.57 1.68
CA LEU A 56 1.34 4.83 2.40
C LEU A 56 0.14 4.18 1.69
N TRP A 57 0.15 4.13 0.36
CA TRP A 57 -0.87 3.45 -0.42
C TRP A 57 -0.82 1.94 -0.18
N CYS A 58 0.37 1.33 -0.24
CA CYS A 58 0.56 -0.09 0.06
C CYS A 58 0.02 -0.44 1.45
N LEU A 59 0.37 0.36 2.46
CA LEU A 59 -0.10 0.16 3.83
C LEU A 59 -1.63 0.21 3.94
N ALA A 60 -2.27 1.17 3.28
CA ALA A 60 -3.72 1.31 3.30
C ALA A 60 -4.43 0.12 2.62
N ILE A 61 -3.88 -0.35 1.50
CA ILE A 61 -4.43 -1.49 0.75
C ILE A 61 -4.32 -2.77 1.58
N GLU A 62 -3.15 -3.04 2.14
CA GLU A 62 -2.91 -4.21 3.00
C GLU A 62 -3.76 -4.17 4.26
N LEU A 63 -3.93 -3.00 4.89
CA LEU A 63 -4.81 -2.83 6.04
C LEU A 63 -6.25 -3.27 5.72
N GLU A 64 -6.81 -2.78 4.61
CA GLU A 64 -8.19 -3.12 4.24
C GLU A 64 -8.31 -4.58 3.80
N ARG A 65 -7.30 -5.15 3.12
CA ARG A 65 -7.28 -6.59 2.80
C ARG A 65 -7.28 -7.45 4.06
N ASN A 66 -6.42 -7.12 5.01
CA ASN A 66 -6.31 -7.85 6.27
C ASN A 66 -7.58 -7.75 7.14
N ASP A 67 -8.34 -6.65 7.01
CA ASP A 67 -9.66 -6.49 7.65
C ASP A 67 -10.82 -7.08 6.82
N GLY A 68 -10.53 -7.80 5.73
CA GLY A 68 -11.53 -8.43 4.86
C GLY A 68 -12.31 -7.48 3.95
N LYS A 69 -11.90 -6.20 3.87
CA LYS A 69 -12.56 -5.14 3.08
C LYS A 69 -12.00 -5.05 1.67
N LEU A 70 -12.05 -6.16 0.93
CA LEU A 70 -11.45 -6.29 -0.40
C LEU A 70 -11.95 -5.25 -1.41
N ALA A 71 -13.24 -4.90 -1.38
CA ALA A 71 -13.78 -3.85 -2.27
C ALA A 71 -13.16 -2.47 -2.00
N THR A 72 -12.92 -2.15 -0.72
CA THR A 72 -12.27 -0.89 -0.33
C THR A 72 -10.79 -0.93 -0.71
N ALA A 73 -10.10 -2.03 -0.43
CA ALA A 73 -8.70 -2.22 -0.83
C ALA A 73 -8.51 -2.05 -2.34
N ASN A 74 -9.39 -2.65 -3.16
CA ASN A 74 -9.34 -2.52 -4.61
C ASN A 74 -9.60 -1.09 -5.09
N SER A 75 -10.54 -0.36 -4.46
CA SER A 75 -10.77 1.05 -4.76
C SER A 75 -9.54 1.91 -4.47
N ILE A 76 -8.87 1.67 -3.33
CA ILE A 76 -7.63 2.35 -2.95
C ILE A 76 -6.52 2.01 -3.95
N LEU A 77 -6.37 0.73 -4.32
CA LEU A 77 -5.35 0.27 -5.27
C LEU A 77 -5.51 0.90 -6.66
N ILE A 78 -6.74 0.94 -7.19
CA ILE A 78 -7.01 1.62 -8.47
C ILE A 78 -6.55 3.07 -8.41
N LYS A 79 -6.89 3.78 -7.32
CA LYS A 79 -6.45 5.16 -7.12
C LYS A 79 -4.93 5.25 -7.02
N ALA A 80 -4.28 4.39 -6.25
CA ALA A 80 -2.83 4.38 -6.08
C ALA A 80 -2.10 4.22 -7.43
N LEU A 81 -2.56 3.30 -8.29
CA LEU A 81 -1.98 3.06 -9.61
C LEU A 81 -2.17 4.23 -10.60
N THR A 82 -3.14 5.12 -10.39
CA THR A 82 -3.22 6.36 -11.19
C THR A 82 -2.09 7.35 -10.89
N MET A 83 -1.54 7.33 -9.67
CA MET A 83 -0.44 8.21 -9.25
C MET A 83 0.92 7.53 -9.39
N HIS A 84 0.96 6.21 -9.19
CA HIS A 84 2.17 5.39 -9.12
C HIS A 84 2.06 4.20 -10.10
N PRO A 85 1.92 4.45 -11.41
CA PRO A 85 1.60 3.41 -12.39
C PRO A 85 2.69 2.35 -12.55
N GLU A 86 3.94 2.70 -12.24
CA GLU A 86 5.12 1.84 -12.41
C GLU A 86 5.65 1.29 -11.08
N ASP A 87 4.97 1.55 -9.96
CA ASP A 87 5.43 1.05 -8.66
C ASP A 87 5.30 -0.49 -8.62
N PRO A 88 6.42 -1.22 -8.42
CA PRO A 88 6.43 -2.66 -8.53
C PRO A 88 5.58 -3.33 -7.44
N TYR A 89 5.47 -2.72 -6.26
CA TYR A 89 4.68 -3.29 -5.15
C TYR A 89 3.19 -3.10 -5.38
N LEU A 90 2.76 -1.94 -5.88
CA LEU A 90 1.35 -1.73 -6.26
C LEU A 90 0.94 -2.63 -7.43
N ILE A 91 1.83 -2.84 -8.41
CA ILE A 91 1.60 -3.82 -9.49
C ILE A 91 1.47 -5.23 -8.93
N TYR A 92 2.35 -5.62 -8.00
CA TYR A 92 2.26 -6.91 -7.32
C TYR A 92 0.93 -7.07 -6.57
N LEU A 93 0.48 -6.05 -5.82
CA LEU A 93 -0.80 -6.09 -5.11
C LEU A 93 -1.99 -6.22 -6.07
N ARG A 94 -1.93 -5.63 -7.27
CA ARG A 94 -2.95 -5.83 -8.31
C ARG A 94 -3.03 -7.26 -8.78
N ASP A 95 -1.88 -7.90 -8.94
CA ASP A 95 -1.77 -9.24 -9.50
C ASP A 95 -1.95 -10.34 -8.44
N THR A 96 -1.94 -9.97 -7.15
CA THR A 96 -2.16 -10.84 -5.99
C THR A 96 -3.32 -10.32 -5.13
N PRO A 97 -4.56 -10.81 -5.34
CA PRO A 97 -5.77 -10.32 -4.66
C PRO A 97 -5.85 -10.70 -3.18
#